data_AF-A0A2E5XRD7-F1
#
_entry.id   AF-A0A2E5XRD7-F1
#
_cell.length_a   1.000
_cell.length_b   1.000
_cell.length_c   1.000
_cell.angle_alpha   90.00
_cell.angle_beta   90.00
_cell.angle_gamma   90.00
#
_symmetry.space_group_name_H-M   'P 1'
#
loop_
_entity.id
_entity.type
_entity.pdbx_description
1 polymer ?
#
loop_
_entity_poly.entity_id
_entity_poly.type
_entity_poly.pdbx_seq_one_letter_code
_entity_poly.pdbx_strand_id
1 'polypeptide(L)'
;MFVQSKISNSGTKEITDLKVKLGVWNNTELLESETHYPGVLSPKQSVKLPVLIFDGPHADSYELIISMEFNSEEGKQILNYNYKIADYGNLAWHDQYFSF
;
A
#
# COMPACT_ATOMS: atom_id res chain seq x y z
N MET A 1 -4.60 -13.84 9.70
CA MET A 1 -5.09 -12.50 9.28
C MET A 1 -4.89 -12.34 7.78
N PHE A 2 -5.70 -11.56 7.08
CA PHE A 2 -5.37 -11.16 5.70
C PHE A 2 -5.43 -9.64 5.56
N VAL A 3 -4.55 -9.08 4.73
CA VAL A 3 -4.49 -7.66 4.40
C VAL A 3 -4.76 -7.50 2.92
N GLN A 4 -5.83 -6.78 2.61
CA GLN A 4 -6.15 -6.35 1.25
C GLN A 4 -6.03 -4.83 1.18
N SER A 5 -5.26 -4.35 0.22
CA SER A 5 -4.98 -2.93 0.06
C SER A 5 -5.24 -2.49 -1.38
N LYS A 6 -5.57 -1.20 -1.51
CA LYS A 6 -5.84 -0.53 -2.79
C LYS A 6 -5.12 0.81 -2.75
N ILE A 7 -4.42 1.16 -3.82
CA ILE A 7 -3.87 2.50 -3.99
C ILE A 7 -4.75 3.25 -4.96
N SER A 8 -5.17 4.46 -4.58
CA SER A 8 -5.93 5.37 -5.43
C SER A 8 -5.06 6.59 -5.74
N ASN A 9 -4.95 6.96 -7.01
CA ASN A 9 -4.45 8.29 -7.37
C ASN A 9 -5.58 9.29 -7.11
N SER A 10 -5.59 9.92 -5.95
CA SER A 10 -6.58 10.94 -5.57
C SER A 10 -6.15 12.36 -5.93
N GLY A 11 -4.99 12.52 -6.58
CA GLY A 11 -4.50 13.82 -7.03
C GLY A 11 -5.12 14.27 -8.35
N THR A 12 -4.58 15.37 -8.89
CA THR A 12 -5.09 16.04 -10.10
C THR A 12 -4.33 15.67 -11.38
N LYS A 13 -3.20 14.97 -11.26
CA LYS A 13 -2.23 14.64 -12.31
C LYS A 13 -2.01 13.14 -12.37
N GLU A 14 -1.55 12.68 -13.52
CA GLU A 14 -1.22 11.28 -13.75
C GLU A 14 0.12 10.92 -13.11
N ILE A 15 0.24 9.65 -12.69
CA ILE A 15 1.53 9.07 -12.30
C ILE A 15 1.81 7.84 -13.16
N THR A 16 3.08 7.48 -13.30
CA THR A 16 3.50 6.33 -14.12
C THR A 16 4.54 5.49 -13.40
N ASP A 17 4.74 4.26 -13.88
CA ASP A 17 5.77 3.35 -13.36
C ASP A 17 5.65 3.08 -11.85
N LEU A 18 4.42 2.92 -11.35
CA LEU A 18 4.15 2.73 -9.93
C LEU A 18 4.67 1.36 -9.47
N LYS A 19 5.64 1.36 -8.56
CA LYS A 19 6.12 0.19 -7.82
C LYS A 19 5.70 0.31 -6.38
N VAL A 20 5.22 -0.80 -5.82
CA VAL A 20 4.69 -0.85 -4.47
C VAL A 20 5.32 -2.02 -3.76
N LYS A 21 5.95 -1.75 -2.62
CA LYS A 21 6.34 -2.77 -1.64
C LYS A 21 5.38 -2.70 -0.48
N LEU A 22 4.71 -3.80 -0.22
CA LEU A 22 3.73 -3.97 0.84
C LEU A 22 4.34 -4.94 1.86
N GLY A 23 4.48 -4.51 3.10
CA GLY A 23 5.01 -5.30 4.22
C GLY A 23 4.00 -5.35 5.36
N VAL A 24 3.85 -6.50 6.02
CA VAL A 24 3.06 -6.62 7.25
C VAL A 24 3.92 -7.32 8.29
N TRP A 25 4.11 -6.67 9.43
CA TRP A 25 4.94 -7.13 10.54
C TRP A 25 4.07 -7.43 11.76
N ASN A 26 4.22 -8.60 12.37
CA ASN A 26 3.43 -9.00 13.56
C ASN A 26 4.26 -9.10 14.86
N ASN A 27 5.42 -8.42 14.91
CA ASN A 27 6.47 -8.54 15.94
C ASN A 27 7.35 -9.80 15.87
N THR A 28 7.00 -10.80 15.05
CA THR A 28 7.77 -12.05 14.91
C THR A 28 8.17 -12.33 13.47
N GLU A 29 7.28 -12.10 12.52
CA GLU A 29 7.42 -12.39 11.10
C GLU A 29 6.99 -11.19 10.24
N LEU A 30 7.77 -10.94 9.19
CA LEU A 30 7.53 -9.90 8.18
C LEU A 30 7.13 -10.61 6.89
N LEU A 31 5.91 -10.37 6.43
CA LEU A 31 5.48 -10.77 5.09
C LEU A 31 5.56 -9.59 4.15
N GLU A 32 6.24 -9.76 3.02
CA GLU A 32 6.39 -8.72 2.02
C GLU A 32 5.92 -9.18 0.64
N SER A 33 5.38 -8.23 -0.12
CA SER A 33 5.07 -8.40 -1.54
C SER A 33 5.51 -7.14 -2.28
N GLU A 34 6.13 -7.33 -3.45
CA GLU A 34 6.43 -6.25 -4.38
C GLU A 34 5.56 -6.37 -5.62
N THR A 35 5.03 -5.26 -6.10
CA THR A 35 4.20 -5.23 -7.30
C THR A 35 4.53 -4.02 -8.14
N HIS A 36 4.65 -4.25 -9.45
CA HIS A 36 4.99 -3.23 -10.41
C HIS A 36 3.84 -3.01 -11.40
N TYR A 37 3.39 -1.77 -11.49
CA TYR A 37 2.39 -1.28 -12.42
C TYR A 37 3.06 -0.30 -13.40
N PRO A 38 3.59 -0.80 -14.54
CA PRO A 38 4.34 0.02 -15.49
C PRO A 38 3.48 1.04 -16.27
N GLY A 39 2.16 0.97 -16.13
CA GLY A 39 1.21 1.81 -16.84
C GLY A 39 1.04 3.20 -16.26
N VAL A 40 0.09 3.93 -16.83
CA VAL A 40 -0.39 5.22 -16.32
C VAL A 40 -1.49 4.96 -15.29
N LEU A 41 -1.40 5.64 -14.14
CA LEU A 41 -2.48 5.73 -13.16
C LEU A 41 -3.03 7.15 -13.16
N SER A 42 -4.11 7.37 -13.90
CA SER A 42 -4.75 8.68 -14.02
C SER A 42 -5.46 9.09 -12.72
N PRO A 43 -5.78 10.39 -12.54
CA PRO A 43 -6.62 10.85 -11.44
C PRO A 43 -7.89 10.01 -11.26
N LYS A 44 -8.21 9.70 -10.01
CA LYS A 44 -9.35 8.89 -9.54
C LYS A 44 -9.29 7.41 -9.93
N GLN A 45 -8.20 6.95 -10.56
CA GLN A 45 -8.00 5.52 -10.77
C GLN A 45 -7.36 4.85 -9.57
N SER A 46 -7.60 3.56 -9.44
CA SER A 46 -7.04 2.74 -8.37
C SER A 46 -6.48 1.44 -8.90
N VAL A 47 -5.44 0.94 -8.23
CA VAL A 47 -4.91 -0.41 -8.41
C VAL A 47 -5.09 -1.21 -7.13
N LYS A 48 -5.43 -2.49 -7.28
CA LYS A 48 -5.48 -3.43 -6.16
C LYS A 48 -4.11 -4.05 -5.96
N LEU A 49 -3.65 -4.06 -4.71
CA LEU A 49 -2.43 -4.75 -4.31
C LEU A 49 -2.70 -6.25 -4.09
N PRO A 50 -1.67 -7.10 -4.21
CA PRO A 50 -1.76 -8.49 -3.80
C PRO A 50 -2.20 -8.60 -2.34
N VAL A 51 -2.96 -9.65 -2.03
CA VAL A 51 -3.38 -9.93 -0.66
C VAL A 51 -2.22 -10.56 0.08
N LEU A 52 -1.90 -10.04 1.27
CA LEU A 52 -0.98 -10.69 2.19
C LEU A 52 -1.78 -11.53 3.18
N ILE A 53 -1.38 -12.78 3.36
CA ILE A 53 -2.07 -13.74 4.23
C ILE A 53 -1.07 -14.19 5.30
N PHE A 54 -1.41 -13.94 6.56
CA PHE A 54 -0.73 -14.46 7.74
C PHE A 54 -1.46 -15.70 8.25
N ASP A 55 -0.76 -16.84 8.28
CA ASP A 55 -1.20 -18.10 8.88
C ASP A 55 -0.53 -18.40 10.23
N GLY A 56 0.34 -17.50 10.71
CA GLY A 56 1.05 -17.61 11.99
C GLY A 56 0.21 -17.29 13.24
N PRO A 57 0.84 -17.33 14.44
CA PRO A 57 0.18 -17.05 15.71
C PRO A 57 -0.45 -15.65 15.73
N HIS A 58 -1.57 -15.52 16.44
CA HIS A 58 -2.22 -14.22 16.62
C HIS A 58 -1.29 -13.22 17.31
N ALA A 59 -1.27 -11.99 16.81
CA ALA A 59 -0.57 -10.86 17.43
C ALA A 59 -1.57 -9.77 17.81
N ASP A 60 -1.32 -9.10 18.94
CA ASP A 60 -2.17 -8.00 19.45
C ASP A 60 -2.19 -6.77 18.51
N SER A 61 -1.16 -6.63 17.68
CA SER A 61 -1.10 -5.60 16.64
C SER A 61 -0.18 -6.00 15.50
N TYR A 62 -0.49 -5.49 14.32
CA TYR A 62 0.34 -5.63 13.12
C TYR A 62 0.77 -4.24 12.64
N GLU A 63 1.97 -4.13 12.09
CA GLU A 63 2.42 -2.92 11.39
C GLU A 63 2.34 -3.17 9.88
N LEU A 64 1.55 -2.35 9.20
CA LEU A 64 1.44 -2.31 7.75
C LEU A 64 2.39 -1.25 7.21
N ILE A 65 3.38 -1.69 6.43
CA ILE A 65 4.39 -0.86 5.80
C ILE A 65 4.08 -0.82 4.30
N ILE A 66 4.01 0.38 3.73
CA ILE A 66 3.78 0.58 2.29
C ILE A 66 4.84 1.54 1.77
N SER A 67 5.69 1.07 0.87
CA SER A 67 6.62 1.89 0.12
C SER A 67 6.18 1.99 -1.32
N MET A 68 6.04 3.20 -1.84
CA MET A 68 5.67 3.48 -3.22
C MET A 68 6.78 4.24 -3.92
N GLU A 69 7.07 3.85 -5.14
CA GLU A 69 7.95 4.54 -6.06
C GLU A 69 7.16 4.78 -7.35
N PHE A 70 7.13 6.01 -7.87
CA PHE A 70 6.46 6.33 -9.13
C PHE A 70 7.07 7.57 -9.77
N ASN A 71 6.79 7.79 -11.06
CA ASN A 71 7.14 9.02 -11.75
C ASN A 71 5.93 9.96 -11.80
N SER A 72 6.15 11.22 -11.42
CA SER A 72 5.21 12.33 -11.60
C SER A 72 5.82 13.40 -12.51
N GLU A 73 5.08 14.48 -12.78
CA GLU A 73 5.60 15.65 -13.50
C GLU A 73 6.84 16.28 -12.84
N GLU A 74 7.00 16.11 -11.52
CA GLU A 74 8.14 16.62 -10.74
C GLU A 74 9.32 15.64 -10.71
N GLY A 75 9.22 14.53 -11.47
CA GLY A 75 10.20 13.47 -11.52
C GLY A 75 9.85 12.29 -10.62
N LYS A 76 10.87 11.51 -10.27
CA LYS A 76 10.71 10.28 -9.49
C LYS A 76 10.40 10.60 -8.02
N GLN A 77 9.30 10.06 -7.51
CA GLN A 77 8.83 10.23 -6.15
C GLN A 77 8.93 8.90 -5.39
N ILE A 78 9.26 8.98 -4.10
CA ILE A 78 9.28 7.84 -3.19
C ILE A 78 8.49 8.23 -1.93
N LEU A 79 7.49 7.44 -1.59
CA LEU A 79 6.65 7.65 -0.41
C LEU A 79 6.67 6.40 0.46
N ASN A 80 6.76 6.58 1.78
CA ASN A 80 6.76 5.49 2.74
C ASN A 80 5.69 5.75 3.80
N TYR A 81 4.89 4.73 4.07
CA TYR A 81 3.81 4.77 5.04
C TYR A 81 3.97 3.61 6.01
N ASN A 82 3.70 3.89 7.29
CA ASN A 82 3.54 2.87 8.31
C ASN A 82 2.19 3.10 9.01
N TYR A 83 1.40 2.05 9.14
CA TYR A 83 0.12 2.05 9.82
C TYR A 83 0.02 0.90 10.81
N LYS A 84 -0.34 1.19 12.06
CA LYS A 84 -0.59 0.17 13.07
C LYS A 84 -2.02 -0.33 12.97
N ILE A 85 -2.18 -1.63 12.70
CA ILE A 85 -3.43 -2.36 12.74
C ILE A 85 -3.57 -2.93 14.16
N ALA A 86 -4.43 -2.32 14.98
CA ALA A 86 -4.88 -2.88 16.25
C ALA A 86 -6.16 -3.70 16.04
N ASP A 87 -6.33 -4.75 16.84
CA ASP A 87 -7.14 -5.94 16.56
C ASP A 87 -8.62 -5.74 16.10
N TYR A 88 -9.04 -6.67 15.23
CA TYR A 88 -10.36 -6.97 14.63
C TYR A 88 -11.20 -5.89 13.94
N GLY A 89 -11.17 -5.96 12.61
CA GLY A 89 -12.19 -5.45 11.68
C GLY A 89 -11.71 -5.64 10.25
N ASN A 90 -11.83 -6.87 9.73
CA ASN A 90 -11.50 -7.21 8.34
C ASN A 90 -12.00 -6.11 7.39
N LEU A 91 -11.07 -5.49 6.64
CA LEU A 91 -11.22 -4.34 5.73
C LEU A 91 -10.72 -3.00 6.29
N ALA A 92 -9.40 -2.83 6.35
CA ALA A 92 -8.80 -1.50 6.34
C ALA A 92 -8.92 -0.91 4.92
N TRP A 93 -9.98 -0.15 4.65
CA TRP A 93 -10.07 0.70 3.46
C TRP A 93 -9.30 1.99 3.72
N HIS A 94 -8.12 2.11 3.12
CA HIS A 94 -7.37 3.36 3.14
C HIS A 94 -7.54 4.06 1.79
N ASP A 95 -8.42 5.06 1.74
CA ASP A 95 -8.46 6.04 0.64
C ASP A 95 -7.66 7.26 1.11
N GLN A 96 -6.42 7.39 0.63
CA GLN A 96 -5.59 8.55 0.94
C GLN A 96 -5.80 9.63 -0.11
N TYR A 97 -5.95 10.89 0.33
CA TYR A 97 -6.03 12.09 -0.50
C TYR A 97 -4.63 12.64 -0.77
N PHE A 98 -4.24 12.74 -2.04
CA PHE A 98 -3.07 13.48 -2.49
C PHE A 98 -3.55 14.84 -2.97
N SER A 99 -3.26 15.90 -2.24
CA SER A 99 -3.35 17.26 -2.78
C SER A 99 -1.98 17.65 -3.30
N PHE A 100 -1.89 17.79 -4.62
CA PHE A 100 -0.83 18.54 -5.27
C PHE A 100 -1.49 19.50 -6.27
#